data_AF-R4SUP0-F1
#
_entry.id   AF-R4SUP0-F1
#
_cell.length_a   1.000
_cell.length_b   1.000
_cell.length_c   1.000
_cell.angle_alpha   90.00
_cell.angle_beta   90.00
_cell.angle_gamma   90.00
#
_symmetry.space_group_name_H-M   'P 1'
#
loop_
_entity.id
_entity.type
_entity.pdbx_description
1 polymer ?
#
loop_
_entity_poly.entity_id
_entity_poly.type
_entity_poly.pdbx_seq_one_letter_code
_entity_poly.pdbx_strand_id
1 'polypeptide(L)' 'MDEPDLTGATVYEAADKPSLGGGRWHVLPDDTTYYQPFGGTSRPALVTASTLRDMPTWTEVSS' A
#
# COMPACT_ATOMS: atom_id res chain seq x y z
N MET A 1 -17.74 6.15 -7.99
CA MET A 1 -16.42 6.75 -7.68
C MET A 1 -15.46 6.09 -8.63
N ASP A 2 -14.75 6.88 -9.42
CA ASP A 2 -13.63 6.41 -10.23
C ASP A 2 -12.59 5.72 -9.34
N GLU A 3 -11.95 4.68 -9.87
CA GLU A 3 -10.81 4.05 -9.20
C GLU A 3 -9.68 5.07 -9.05
N PRO A 4 -8.97 5.10 -7.90
CA PRO A 4 -7.83 5.99 -7.74
C PRO A 4 -6.75 5.61 -8.76
N ASP A 5 -6.17 6.62 -9.41
CA ASP A 5 -4.99 6.41 -10.26
C ASP A 5 -3.81 6.04 -9.35
N LEU A 6 -3.36 4.79 -9.45
CA LEU A 6 -2.22 4.25 -8.71
C LEU A 6 -0.98 4.13 -9.60
N THR A 7 -0.97 4.83 -10.74
CA THR A 7 0.12 4.78 -11.70
C THR A 7 1.41 5.32 -11.08
N GLY A 8 2.47 4.50 -11.08
CA GLY A 8 3.76 4.85 -10.49
C GLY A 8 3.81 4.75 -8.96
N ALA A 9 2.79 4.15 -8.33
CA ALA A 9 2.83 3.88 -6.90
C ALA A 9 3.90 2.85 -6.55
N THR A 10 4.61 3.08 -5.46
CA THR A 10 5.43 2.06 -4.80
C THR A 10 4.51 1.15 -3.98
N VAL A 11 4.62 -0.16 -4.18
CA VAL A 11 3.76 -1.13 -3.51
C VAL A 11 4.48 -1.70 -2.29
N TYR A 12 3.78 -1.78 -1.16
CA TYR A 12 4.25 -2.40 0.07
C TYR A 12 3.31 -3.55 0.47
N GLU A 13 3.90 -4.69 0.85
CA GLU A 13 3.21 -5.87 1.35
C GLU A 13 3.74 -6.27 2.72
N ALA A 14 2.91 -6.94 3.54
CA ALA A 14 3.35 -7.41 4.85
C ALA A 14 4.35 -8.57 4.68
N ALA A 15 5.58 -8.37 5.14
CA ALA A 15 6.71 -9.28 4.96
C ALA A 15 6.47 -10.67 5.57
N ASP A 16 5.94 -10.70 6.79
CA ASP A 16 5.90 -11.93 7.60
C ASP A 16 4.64 -12.76 7.34
N LYS A 17 3.53 -12.09 6.98
CA LYS A 17 2.24 -12.74 6.68
C LYS A 17 1.47 -11.92 5.64
N PRO A 18 1.66 -12.19 4.33
CA PRO A 18 0.89 -11.54 3.28
C PRO A 18 -0.62 -11.74 3.48
N SER A 19 -1.05 -12.85 4.07
CA SER A 19 -2.45 -13.09 4.45
C SER A 19 -2.96 -12.29 5.66
N LEU A 20 -2.08 -11.83 6.57
CA LEU A 20 -2.46 -10.94 7.68
C LEU A 20 -2.49 -9.47 7.27
N GLY A 21 -1.68 -9.08 6.29
CA GLY A 21 -1.69 -7.72 5.74
C GLY A 21 -3.01 -7.34 5.09
N GLY A 22 -3.85 -8.35 4.76
CA GLY A 22 -5.21 -8.17 4.26
C GLY A 22 -5.32 -7.49 2.90
N GLY A 23 -4.19 -7.11 2.29
CA GLY A 23 -4.12 -6.30 1.08
C GLY A 23 -2.72 -5.79 0.78
N ARG A 24 -2.66 -4.87 -0.20
CA ARG A 24 -1.48 -4.14 -0.64
C ARG A 24 -1.59 -2.68 -0.26
N TRP A 25 -0.46 -2.09 0.10
CA TRP A 25 -0.35 -0.64 0.29
C TRP A 25 0.30 -0.04 -0.94
N HIS A 26 -0.25 1.08 -1.42
CA HIS A 26 0.24 1.80 -2.58
C HIS A 26 0.61 3.21 -2.13
N VAL A 27 1.86 3.59 -2.31
CA VAL A 27 2.37 4.92 -1.99
C VAL A 27 2.62 5.67 -3.29
N LEU A 28 1.88 6.73 -3.51
CA LEU A 28 2.05 7.60 -4.67
C LEU A 28 3.30 8.50 -4.53
N PRO A 29 3.80 9.07 -5.64
CA PRO A 29 4.94 9.99 -5.63
C PRO A 29 4.74 11.25 -4.78
N ASP A 30 3.48 11.66 -4.54
CA ASP A 30 3.12 12.76 -3.65
C ASP A 30 3.00 12.34 -2.17
N ASP A 31 3.50 11.14 -1.82
CA ASP A 31 3.43 10.50 -0.51
C ASP A 31 2.00 10.17 -0.02
N THR A 32 1.00 10.25 -0.89
CA THR A 32 -0.36 9.77 -0.60
C THR A 32 -0.39 8.25 -0.56
N THR A 33 -1.00 7.70 0.48
CA THR A 33 -1.11 6.25 0.69
C THR A 33 -2.52 5.73 0.43
N TYR A 34 -2.60 4.65 -0.32
CA TYR A 34 -3.82 3.86 -0.52
C TYR A 34 -3.64 2.45 0.04
N TYR A 35 -4.71 1.92 0.61
CA TYR A 35 -4.79 0.52 1.00
C TYR A 35 -5.78 -0.20 0.10
N GLN A 36 -5.32 -1.26 -0.55
CA GLN A 36 -6.11 -2.14 -1.39
C GLN A 36 -6.26 -3.50 -0.72
N PRO A 37 -7.40 -3.82 -0.09
CA PRO A 37 -7.62 -5.16 0.43
C PRO A 37 -7.63 -6.21 -0.69
N PHE A 38 -7.19 -7.44 -0.41
CA PHE A 38 -7.27 -8.53 -1.39
C PHE A 38 -8.72 -8.77 -1.82
N GLY A 39 -8.98 -8.70 -3.13
CA GLY A 39 -10.32 -8.84 -3.69
C GLY A 39 -11.25 -7.65 -3.45
N GLY A 40 -10.73 -6.50 -3.01
CA GLY A 40 -11.51 -5.27 -2.86
C GLY A 40 -10.88 -4.06 -3.53
N THR A 41 -11.57 -2.93 -3.44
CA THR A 41 -11.18 -1.69 -4.09
C THR A 41 -10.19 -0.90 -3.23
N SER A 42 -9.23 -0.26 -3.90
CA SER A 42 -8.29 0.67 -3.29
C SER A 42 -9.02 1.83 -2.63
N ARG A 43 -8.59 2.18 -1.41
CA ARG A 43 -9.15 3.28 -0.63
C ARG A 43 -8.04 4.10 0.02
N PRO A 44 -8.22 5.42 0.17
CA PRO A 44 -7.25 6.26 0.85
C PRO A 44 -7.10 5.80 2.30
N ALA A 45 -5.87 5.82 2.79
CA ALA A 45 -5.54 5.40 4.14
C ALA A 45 -4.81 6.50 4.90
N LEU A 46 -4.96 6.50 6.23
CA LEU A 46 -4.30 7.47 7.11
C LEU A 46 -2.86 7.10 7.45
N VAL A 47 -2.41 5.91 7.06
CA VAL A 47 -1.02 5.48 7.25
C VAL A 47 -0.14 6.27 6.29
N THR A 48 0.90 6.90 6.81
CA THR A 48 1.82 7.70 5.99
C THR A 48 2.81 6.82 5.24
N ALA A 49 3.28 7.29 4.08
CA ALA A 49 4.37 6.67 3.33
C ALA A 49 5.61 6.39 4.22
N SER A 50 5.94 7.33 5.11
CA SER A 50 7.05 7.19 6.06
C SER A 50 6.87 6.00 7.00
N THR A 51 5.63 5.73 7.44
CA THR A 51 5.34 4.58 8.31
C THR A 51 5.58 3.26 7.57
N LEU A 52 5.18 3.18 6.29
CA LEU A 52 5.41 1.99 5.46
C LEU A 52 6.90 1.76 5.17
N ARG A 53 7.66 2.85 4.96
CA ARG A 53 9.11 2.79 4.70
C ARG A 53 9.94 2.47 5.96
N ASP A 54 9.52 2.95 7.13
CA ASP A 54 10.28 2.83 8.39
C ASP A 54 10.01 1.51 9.12
N MET A 55 8.81 0.94 8.98
CA MET A 55 8.46 -0.29 9.68
C MET A 55 8.98 -1.53 8.94
N PRO A 56 9.80 -2.38 9.60
CA PRO A 56 10.36 -3.60 8.98
C PRO A 56 9.31 -4.68 8.68
N THR A 57 8.07 -4.48 9.12
CA THR A 57 6.93 -5.36 8.80
C THR A 57 6.48 -5.23 7.35
N TRP A 58 6.78 -4.10 6.69
CA TRP A 58 6.40 -3.85 5.30
C TRP A 58 7.61 -4.03 4.39
N THR A 59 7.42 -4.81 3.33
CA THR A 59 8.42 -4.99 2.28
C THR A 59 7.94 -4.27 1.04
N GLU A 60 8.81 -3.43 0.49
CA GLU A 60 8.62 -2.86 -0.84
C GLU A 60 8.68 -3.98 -1.87
N VAL A 61 7.65 -4.09 -2.70
CA VAL A 61 7.59 -5.07 -3.78
C VAL A 61 7.64 -4.33 -5.12
N SER A 62 8.63 -4.67 -5.93
CA SER A 62 8.74 -4.18 -7.30
C SER A 62 7.64 -4.86 -8.13
N SER A 63 6.72 -4.07 -8.69
CA SER A 63 5.82 -4.55 -9.76
C SER A 63 6.51 -4.53 -11.11
#